data_AF-A0A7W0Q2P6-F1
#
_entry.id   AF-A0A7W0Q2P6-F1
#
_cell.length_a   1.000
_cell.length_b   1.000
_cell.length_c   1.000
_cell.angle_alpha   90.00
_cell.angle_beta   90.00
_cell.angle_gamma   90.00
#
_symmetry.space_group_name_H-M   'P 1'
#
loop_
_entity.id
_entity.type
_entity.pdbx_description
1 polymer ?
#
loop_
_entity_poly.entity_id
_entity_poly.type
_entity_poly.pdbx_seq_one_letter_code
_entity_poly.pdbx_strand_id
1 'polypeptide(L)'
;MRPIRVGRLIIMIILVGCEEQQSPPLAIEAGVDASLCPGVRTSLCSPLTQSGCPVGNRCTWIIDRPDTGLGHIGCAPIGPHTIGASCAYSPVPGCEQMMVDDCGRGLACAGGTCKAICDHMGGQPMCAAGNCVVVEDLFVIADMTRAGVCDVSAARSR
;
A
#
# COMPACT_ATOMS: atom_id res chain seq x y z
N MET A 1 -85.96 6.32 25.32
CA MET A 1 -85.17 6.20 24.07
C MET A 1 -83.71 6.02 24.47
N ARG A 2 -83.04 4.98 23.98
CA ARG A 2 -81.72 4.51 24.47
C ARG A 2 -80.56 5.26 23.79
N PRO A 3 -79.43 5.50 24.49
CA PRO A 3 -78.29 6.23 23.96
C PRO A 3 -77.41 5.36 23.04
N ILE A 4 -77.09 5.86 21.85
CA ILE A 4 -76.14 5.22 20.93
C ILE A 4 -74.71 5.62 21.34
N ARG A 5 -73.96 4.65 21.84
CA ARG A 5 -72.53 4.79 22.15
C ARG A 5 -71.73 4.66 20.85
N VAL A 6 -71.10 5.74 20.41
CA VAL A 6 -70.15 5.70 19.28
C VAL A 6 -68.80 5.25 19.82
N GLY A 7 -68.51 3.96 19.61
CA GLY A 7 -67.25 3.33 19.96
C GLY A 7 -66.11 3.89 19.11
N ARG A 8 -65.08 4.42 19.79
CA ARG A 8 -63.82 4.87 19.18
C ARG A 8 -63.04 3.62 18.74
N LEU A 9 -63.07 3.33 17.44
CA LEU A 9 -62.22 2.31 16.82
C LEU A 9 -60.80 2.89 16.68
N ILE A 10 -59.88 2.46 17.55
CA ILE A 10 -58.47 2.81 17.45
C ILE A 10 -57.84 1.81 16.47
N ILE A 11 -57.58 2.26 15.25
CA ILE A 11 -56.80 1.51 14.26
C ILE A 11 -55.32 1.70 14.60
N MET A 12 -54.71 0.67 15.18
CA MET A 12 -53.28 0.64 15.47
C MET A 12 -52.54 0.22 14.20
N ILE A 13 -51.96 1.19 13.48
CA ILE A 13 -51.09 0.95 12.33
C ILE A 13 -49.73 0.53 12.88
N ILE A 14 -49.42 -0.77 12.82
CA ILE A 14 -48.09 -1.30 13.07
C ILE A 14 -47.24 -0.98 11.84
N LEU A 15 -46.42 0.07 11.95
CA LEU A 15 -45.32 0.34 11.03
C LEU A 15 -44.31 -0.80 11.22
N VAL A 16 -44.39 -1.82 10.35
CA VAL A 16 -43.33 -2.80 10.18
C VAL A 16 -42.14 -2.04 9.57
N GLY A 17 -41.19 -1.65 10.42
CA GLY A 17 -39.89 -1.22 9.95
C GLY A 17 -39.24 -2.39 9.23
N CYS A 18 -38.96 -2.23 7.94
CA CYS A 18 -37.89 -2.99 7.31
C CYS A 18 -36.61 -2.53 8.00
N GLU A 19 -36.18 -3.27 9.02
CA GLU A 19 -34.80 -3.21 9.46
C GLU A 19 -33.98 -3.73 8.28
N GLU A 20 -33.41 -2.79 7.53
CA GLU A 20 -32.45 -3.09 6.47
C GLU A 20 -31.33 -3.83 7.17
N GLN A 21 -31.34 -5.15 7.00
CA GLN A 21 -30.37 -6.07 7.54
C GLN A 21 -29.05 -5.73 6.87
N GLN A 22 -28.38 -4.72 7.45
CA GLN A 22 -27.12 -4.17 7.03
C GLN A 22 -26.15 -5.31 7.23
N SER A 23 -25.99 -6.08 6.15
CA SER A 23 -25.08 -7.20 6.12
C SER A 23 -23.76 -6.64 6.63
N PRO A 24 -23.15 -7.24 7.67
CA PRO A 24 -21.84 -6.80 8.11
C PRO A 24 -20.98 -6.69 6.85
N PRO A 25 -20.19 -5.62 6.69
CA PRO A 25 -19.36 -5.46 5.51
C PRO A 25 -18.67 -6.80 5.33
N LEU A 26 -18.88 -7.42 4.17
CA LEU A 26 -18.22 -8.65 3.80
C LEU A 26 -16.76 -8.43 4.21
N ALA A 27 -16.32 -9.15 5.25
CA ALA A 27 -14.91 -9.33 5.44
C ALA A 27 -14.49 -9.92 4.10
N ILE A 28 -13.83 -9.11 3.29
CA ILE A 28 -13.01 -9.63 2.21
C ILE A 28 -11.97 -10.41 2.98
N GLU A 29 -12.30 -11.66 3.31
CA GLU A 29 -11.34 -12.70 3.58
C GLU A 29 -10.35 -12.51 2.45
N ALA A 30 -9.15 -12.04 2.78
CA ALA A 30 -8.01 -11.88 1.87
C ALA A 30 -7.56 -13.29 1.46
N GLY A 31 -8.49 -13.99 0.84
CA GLY A 31 -8.47 -15.38 0.47
C GLY A 31 -7.60 -15.49 -0.74
N VAL A 32 -6.31 -15.62 -0.45
CA VAL A 32 -5.42 -16.52 -1.18
C VAL A 32 -5.42 -16.32 -2.69
N ASP A 33 -5.10 -15.09 -3.13
CA ASP A 33 -4.11 -15.05 -4.21
C ASP A 33 -2.82 -15.55 -3.57
N ALA A 34 -2.64 -16.87 -3.61
CA ALA A 34 -1.32 -17.45 -3.53
C ALA A 34 -0.56 -16.76 -4.64
N SER A 35 0.16 -15.69 -4.28
CA SER A 35 1.05 -15.01 -5.19
C SER A 35 1.76 -16.07 -5.98
N LEU A 36 1.52 -16.07 -7.31
CA LEU A 36 2.12 -17.03 -8.24
C LEU A 36 3.66 -16.97 -8.18
N CYS A 37 4.18 -15.98 -7.47
CA CYS A 37 5.57 -15.62 -7.27
C CYS A 37 6.02 -15.97 -5.86
N PRO A 38 6.83 -17.04 -5.69
CA PRO A 38 7.50 -17.30 -4.43
C PRO A 38 8.30 -16.08 -3.97
N GLY A 39 8.06 -15.62 -2.74
CA GLY A 39 8.81 -14.52 -2.14
C GLY A 39 8.29 -13.10 -2.43
N VAL A 40 7.32 -12.94 -3.35
CA VAL A 40 6.56 -11.70 -3.51
C VAL A 40 5.16 -11.89 -2.93
N ARG A 41 4.68 -10.92 -2.16
CA ARG A 41 3.29 -10.92 -1.70
C ARG A 41 2.63 -9.59 -1.96
N THR A 42 1.44 -9.65 -2.54
CA THR A 42 0.42 -8.59 -2.54
C THR A 42 -0.18 -8.45 -1.14
N SER A 43 0.66 -8.27 -0.13
CA SER A 43 0.22 -7.96 1.23
C SER A 43 0.20 -6.45 1.41
N LEU A 44 -0.84 -5.93 2.07
CA LEU A 44 -0.85 -4.57 2.61
C LEU A 44 0.36 -4.36 3.52
N CYS A 45 1.40 -3.73 2.97
CA CYS A 45 2.57 -3.32 3.71
C CYS A 45 2.75 -1.80 3.56
N SER A 46 3.49 -1.21 4.49
CA SER A 46 3.75 0.24 4.48
C SER A 46 5.23 0.49 4.16
N PRO A 47 5.55 1.14 3.03
CA PRO A 47 6.94 1.50 2.70
C PRO A 47 7.55 2.46 3.71
N LEU A 48 6.75 3.35 4.30
CA LEU A 48 7.22 4.33 5.28
C LEU A 48 7.61 3.67 6.61
N THR A 49 6.75 2.82 7.15
CA THR A 49 6.97 2.18 8.45
C THR A 49 7.68 0.82 8.35
N GLN A 50 7.91 0.32 7.13
CA GLN A 50 8.49 -1.00 6.85
C GLN A 50 7.81 -2.13 7.62
N SER A 51 6.48 -2.04 7.73
CA SER A 51 5.62 -2.98 8.45
C SER A 51 4.68 -3.73 7.50
N GLY A 52 4.12 -4.85 7.96
CA GLY A 52 3.21 -5.70 7.19
C GLY A 52 3.90 -6.85 6.43
N CYS A 53 5.22 -6.81 6.30
CA CYS A 53 5.97 -7.89 5.66
C CYS A 53 6.48 -8.95 6.66
N PRO A 54 6.57 -10.23 6.24
CA PRO A 54 7.21 -11.27 7.05
C PRO A 54 8.67 -10.95 7.38
N VAL A 55 9.21 -11.62 8.41
CA VAL A 55 10.64 -11.55 8.74
C VAL A 55 11.49 -11.95 7.52
N GLY A 56 12.58 -11.22 7.29
CA GLY A 56 13.43 -11.40 6.10
C GLY A 56 12.98 -10.64 4.85
N ASN A 57 11.79 -10.02 4.88
CA ASN A 57 11.27 -9.20 3.79
C ASN A 57 11.18 -7.71 4.17
N ARG A 58 10.99 -6.86 3.17
CA ARG A 58 10.77 -5.42 3.26
C ARG A 58 9.62 -5.02 2.35
N CYS A 59 9.02 -3.87 2.66
CA CYS A 59 7.98 -3.30 1.83
C CYS A 59 8.65 -2.39 0.79
N THR A 60 8.54 -2.74 -0.49
CA THR A 60 9.18 -1.99 -1.60
C THR A 60 8.26 -1.97 -2.83
N TRP A 61 8.69 -1.29 -3.89
CA TRP A 61 8.06 -1.33 -5.19
C TRP A 61 8.47 -2.59 -5.95
N ILE A 62 7.48 -3.32 -6.45
CA ILE A 62 7.64 -4.52 -7.25
C ILE A 62 7.15 -4.18 -8.64
N ILE A 63 8.04 -4.25 -9.62
CA ILE A 63 7.70 -3.99 -11.01
C ILE A 63 7.00 -5.24 -11.55
N ASP A 64 5.74 -5.10 -11.95
CA ASP A 64 4.94 -6.19 -12.55
C ASP A 64 5.17 -6.28 -14.06
N ARG A 65 5.54 -5.16 -14.69
CA ARG A 65 5.75 -5.04 -16.14
C ARG A 65 7.03 -4.26 -16.45
N PRO A 66 8.17 -4.95 -16.66
CA PRO A 66 9.49 -4.35 -16.86
C PRO A 66 9.57 -3.35 -18.01
N ASP A 67 8.78 -3.56 -19.06
CA ASP A 67 8.69 -2.71 -20.25
C ASP A 67 8.07 -1.34 -19.97
N THR A 68 7.24 -1.23 -18.93
CA THR A 68 6.53 0.00 -18.57
C THR A 68 6.95 0.57 -17.21
N GLY A 69 7.67 -0.21 -16.39
CA GLY A 69 7.99 0.16 -15.01
C GLY A 69 6.79 0.11 -14.04
N LEU A 70 5.59 -0.20 -14.56
CA LEU A 70 4.39 -0.35 -13.74
C LEU A 70 4.54 -1.50 -12.76
N GLY A 71 3.99 -1.29 -11.58
CA GLY A 71 4.17 -2.18 -10.45
C GLY A 71 3.17 -1.92 -9.34
N HIS A 72 3.47 -2.48 -8.18
CA HIS A 72 2.72 -2.29 -6.97
C HIS A 72 3.63 -2.27 -5.74
N ILE A 73 3.07 -1.83 -4.62
CA ILE A 73 3.70 -1.97 -3.31
C ILE A 73 3.46 -3.39 -2.81
N GLY A 74 4.55 -4.09 -2.50
CA GLY A 74 4.48 -5.43 -1.95
C GLY A 74 5.68 -5.78 -1.09
N CYS A 75 5.65 -7.00 -0.56
CA CYS A 75 6.77 -7.54 0.20
C CYS A 75 7.74 -8.28 -0.71
N ALA A 76 9.02 -7.93 -0.61
CA ALA A 76 10.13 -8.60 -1.29
C ALA A 76 11.26 -8.89 -0.30
N PRO A 77 12.18 -9.83 -0.61
CA PRO A 77 13.36 -10.07 0.22
C PRO A 77 14.16 -8.81 0.53
N ILE A 78 14.74 -8.74 1.73
CA ILE A 78 15.71 -7.69 2.07
C ILE A 78 16.97 -7.95 1.25
N GLY A 79 17.34 -7.01 0.40
CA GLY A 79 18.58 -7.07 -0.35
C GLY A 79 19.78 -6.63 0.49
N PRO A 80 21.01 -6.91 0.03
CA PRO A 80 22.23 -6.70 0.80
C PRO A 80 22.72 -5.23 0.78
N HIS A 81 22.20 -4.40 -0.12
CA HIS A 81 22.77 -3.08 -0.38
C HIS A 81 22.30 -2.02 0.63
N THR A 82 23.25 -1.28 1.19
CA THR A 82 22.97 -0.17 2.12
C THR A 82 22.71 1.14 1.39
N ILE A 83 22.31 2.19 2.12
CA ILE A 83 22.11 3.53 1.55
C ILE A 83 23.35 4.00 0.76
N GLY A 84 23.14 4.57 -0.43
CA GLY A 84 24.20 5.07 -1.30
C GLY A 84 24.93 4.00 -2.12
N ALA A 85 24.69 2.71 -1.89
CA ALA A 85 25.23 1.64 -2.72
C ALA A 85 24.53 1.58 -4.08
N SER A 86 25.24 1.09 -5.10
CA SER A 86 24.64 0.77 -6.40
C SER A 86 23.61 -0.34 -6.25
N CYS A 87 22.55 -0.26 -7.04
CA CYS A 87 21.46 -1.24 -7.04
C CYS A 87 20.98 -1.54 -8.45
N ALA A 88 20.33 -2.70 -8.59
CA ALA A 88 19.68 -3.12 -9.83
C ALA A 88 18.33 -3.76 -9.54
N TYR A 89 17.44 -3.71 -10.52
CA TYR A 89 16.24 -4.52 -10.52
C TYR A 89 16.58 -5.89 -11.08
N SER A 90 16.19 -6.94 -10.36
CA SER A 90 16.41 -8.33 -10.76
C SER A 90 15.08 -9.08 -10.82
N PRO A 91 14.93 -10.04 -11.76
CA PRO A 91 13.75 -10.89 -11.81
C PRO A 91 13.55 -11.64 -10.49
N VAL A 92 12.29 -11.78 -10.07
CA VAL A 92 11.92 -12.58 -8.90
C VAL A 92 12.05 -14.07 -9.26
N PRO A 93 12.76 -14.90 -8.47
CA PRO A 93 12.82 -16.33 -8.74
C PRO A 93 11.42 -16.97 -8.78
N GLY A 94 11.08 -17.61 -9.90
CA GLY A 94 9.75 -18.19 -10.13
C GLY A 94 8.71 -17.20 -10.69
N CYS A 95 9.07 -15.93 -10.86
CA CYS A 95 8.27 -14.91 -11.54
C CYS A 95 9.16 -13.96 -12.33
N GLU A 96 9.62 -14.46 -13.48
CA GLU A 96 10.58 -13.77 -14.36
C GLU A 96 10.02 -12.46 -14.95
N GLN A 97 8.70 -12.35 -15.02
CA GLN A 97 7.98 -11.14 -15.42
C GLN A 97 7.97 -10.04 -14.35
N MET A 98 8.28 -10.36 -13.08
CA MET A 98 8.34 -9.38 -12.00
C MET A 98 9.78 -9.04 -11.65
N MET A 99 10.05 -7.78 -11.34
CA MET A 99 11.37 -7.33 -10.88
C MET A 99 11.30 -6.63 -9.53
N VAL A 100 12.31 -6.88 -8.69
CA VAL A 100 12.50 -6.21 -7.41
C VAL A 100 13.90 -5.63 -7.35
N ASP A 101 14.05 -4.51 -6.65
CA ASP A 101 15.38 -3.98 -6.36
C ASP A 101 16.10 -4.82 -5.30
N ASP A 102 17.42 -4.65 -5.18
CA ASP A 102 18.30 -5.36 -4.25
C ASP A 102 18.76 -4.49 -3.06
N CYS A 103 18.08 -3.37 -2.78
CA CYS A 103 18.39 -2.55 -1.62
C CYS A 103 18.01 -3.19 -0.27
N GLY A 104 18.49 -2.60 0.82
CA GLY A 104 18.12 -2.97 2.18
C GLY A 104 16.71 -2.55 2.56
N ARG A 105 16.30 -2.90 3.79
CA ARG A 105 15.01 -2.49 4.37
C ARG A 105 14.94 -0.97 4.52
N GLY A 106 13.81 -0.36 4.13
CA GLY A 106 13.59 1.09 4.18
C GLY A 106 14.27 1.87 3.05
N LEU A 107 14.80 1.16 2.04
CA LEU A 107 15.47 1.74 0.89
C LEU A 107 14.76 1.32 -0.40
N ALA A 108 14.87 2.14 -1.44
CA ALA A 108 14.43 1.85 -2.80
C ALA A 108 15.52 2.22 -3.81
N CYS A 109 15.58 1.49 -4.92
CA CYS A 109 16.55 1.78 -5.99
C CYS A 109 16.04 2.91 -6.88
N ALA A 110 16.70 4.07 -6.84
CA ALA A 110 16.32 5.22 -7.65
C ALA A 110 17.56 5.86 -8.28
N GLY A 111 17.59 5.92 -9.61
CA GLY A 111 18.77 6.36 -10.37
C GLY A 111 19.97 5.41 -10.19
N GLY A 112 19.72 4.10 -10.04
CA GLY A 112 20.76 3.08 -9.86
C GLY A 112 21.48 3.13 -8.50
N THR A 113 20.91 3.84 -7.51
CA THR A 113 21.45 3.93 -6.15
C THR A 113 20.35 3.67 -5.11
N CYS A 114 20.69 2.95 -4.03
CA CYS A 114 19.79 2.74 -2.91
C CYS A 114 19.59 4.03 -2.12
N LYS A 115 18.38 4.59 -2.18
CA LYS A 115 17.99 5.81 -1.49
C LYS A 115 17.03 5.48 -0.35
N ALA A 116 17.10 6.24 0.74
CA ALA A 116 16.14 6.10 1.84
C ALA A 116 14.73 6.49 1.39
N ILE A 117 13.74 5.68 1.77
CA ILE A 117 12.34 6.01 1.58
C ILE A 117 11.98 7.12 2.58
N CYS A 118 11.13 8.06 2.16
CA CYS A 118 10.69 9.20 2.98
C CYS A 118 9.21 9.52 2.77
N ASP A 119 8.62 10.19 3.74
CA ASP A 119 7.29 10.77 3.61
C ASP A 119 7.36 12.14 2.94
N HIS A 120 6.86 12.23 1.71
CA HIS A 120 6.84 13.46 0.92
C HIS A 120 5.91 14.55 1.49
N MET A 121 4.98 14.21 2.39
CA MET A 121 4.10 15.16 3.09
C MET A 121 4.74 15.72 4.38
N GLY A 122 6.00 15.38 4.67
CA GLY A 122 6.72 15.86 5.85
C GLY A 122 6.48 15.04 7.12
N GLY A 123 5.92 13.83 7.01
CA GLY A 123 5.84 12.87 8.11
C GLY A 123 7.13 12.07 8.33
N GLN A 124 6.99 10.85 8.87
CA GLN A 124 8.12 9.96 9.14
C GLN A 124 8.11 8.75 8.19
N PRO A 125 9.29 8.30 7.70
CA PRO A 125 10.63 8.85 7.93
C PRO A 125 10.91 10.13 7.14
N MET A 126 11.71 11.03 7.71
CA MET A 126 12.27 12.19 7.02
C MET A 126 13.66 11.89 6.44
N CYS A 127 14.05 12.64 5.42
CA CYS A 127 15.40 12.56 4.88
C CYS A 127 16.42 13.12 5.87
N ALA A 128 17.45 12.32 6.19
CA ALA A 128 18.58 12.77 7.00
C ALA A 128 19.36 13.91 6.30
N ALA A 129 19.39 13.88 4.97
CA ALA A 129 19.91 14.94 4.12
C ALA A 129 19.16 14.96 2.78
N GLY A 130 19.04 16.14 2.16
CA GLY A 130 18.37 16.32 0.89
C GLY A 130 16.86 16.54 0.99
N ASN A 131 16.17 16.43 -0.14
CA ASN A 131 14.71 16.56 -0.22
C ASN A 131 14.06 15.20 -0.44
N CYS A 132 12.83 15.03 0.06
CA CYS A 132 12.01 13.89 -0.30
C CYS A 132 11.44 14.11 -1.70
N VAL A 133 11.90 13.34 -2.68
CA VAL A 133 11.49 13.45 -4.08
C VAL A 133 10.54 12.31 -4.40
N VAL A 134 9.36 12.64 -4.92
CA VAL A 134 8.45 11.65 -5.50
C VAL A 134 9.02 11.25 -6.85
N VAL A 135 9.31 9.95 -7.02
CA VAL A 135 9.64 9.38 -8.31
C VAL A 135 8.32 8.99 -8.96
N GLU A 136 8.10 9.43 -10.20
CA GLU A 136 6.87 9.08 -10.95
C GLU A 136 6.67 7.56 -10.93
N ASP A 137 5.41 7.14 -10.75
CA ASP A 137 4.97 5.75 -10.62
C ASP A 137 5.50 4.97 -9.41
N LEU A 138 6.36 5.54 -8.56
CA LEU A 138 6.83 4.89 -7.35
C LEU A 138 5.91 5.19 -6.16
N PHE A 139 5.40 4.15 -5.52
CA PHE A 139 4.60 4.23 -4.28
C PHE A 139 3.26 4.98 -4.38
N VAL A 140 2.58 4.89 -5.51
CA VAL A 140 1.21 5.41 -5.67
C VAL A 140 0.21 4.35 -5.22
N ILE A 141 -0.67 4.68 -4.26
CA ILE A 141 -1.80 3.84 -3.84
C ILE A 141 -3.08 4.64 -4.02
N ALA A 142 -4.00 4.16 -4.86
CA ALA A 142 -5.32 4.77 -5.05
C ALA A 142 -5.25 6.29 -5.31
N ASP A 143 -4.41 6.68 -6.28
CA ASP A 143 -4.17 8.07 -6.70
C ASP A 143 -3.59 9.01 -5.62
N MET A 144 -3.15 8.46 -4.49
CA MET A 144 -2.39 9.17 -3.47
C MET A 144 -0.97 8.62 -3.41
N THR A 145 0.00 9.41 -3.88
CA THR A 145 1.40 9.20 -3.52
C THR A 145 1.52 9.33 -2.00
N ARG A 146 2.18 8.38 -1.34
CA ARG A 146 2.46 8.47 0.11
C ARG A 146 3.94 8.46 0.47
N ALA A 147 4.81 8.00 -0.43
CA ALA A 147 6.24 7.93 -0.18
C ALA A 147 7.05 8.47 -1.35
N GLY A 148 8.24 8.99 -1.05
CA GLY A 148 9.28 9.34 -2.01
C GLY A 148 10.61 8.71 -1.62
N VAL A 149 11.68 9.18 -2.26
CA VAL A 149 13.06 8.82 -1.92
C VAL A 149 13.89 10.06 -1.62
N CYS A 150 14.85 9.92 -0.71
CA CYS A 150 15.73 11.02 -0.33
C CYS A 150 16.79 11.29 -1.39
N ASP A 151 16.74 12.48 -1.98
CA ASP A 151 17.72 12.94 -2.96
C ASP A 151 18.58 14.08 -2.42
N VAL A 152 19.87 13.78 -2.21
CA VAL A 152 20.89 14.76 -1.79
C VAL A 152 21.41 15.62 -2.95
N SER A 153 21.23 15.18 -4.20
CA SER A 153 21.65 15.92 -5.39
C SER A 153 20.81 17.17 -5.57
N ALA A 154 19.52 17.10 -5.20
CA ALA A 154 18.62 18.24 -5.19
C ALA A 154 19.09 19.40 -4.26
N ALA A 155 19.93 19.10 -3.26
CA ALA A 155 20.48 20.12 -2.36
C ALA A 155 21.76 20.78 -2.88
N ARG A 156 22.47 20.18 -3.86
CA ARG A 156 23.74 20.69 -4.39
C ARG A 156 23.58 21.69 -5.56
N SER A 157 22.36 21.90 -6.04
CA SER A 157 22.06 22.77 -7.18
C SER A 157 21.56 24.17 -6.78
N ARG A 158 21.69 24.56 -5.51
CA ARG A 158 21.36 25.90 -4.99
C ARG A 158 22.60 26.53 -4.35
#